data_AF-A0A7S0Z2Y5-F1
#
_entry.id   AF-A0A7S0Z2Y5-F1
#
_cell.length_a   1.000
_cell.length_b   1.000
_cell.length_c   1.000
_cell.angle_alpha   90.00
_cell.angle_beta   90.00
_cell.angle_gamma   90.00
#
_symmetry.space_group_name_H-M   'P 1'
#
loop_
_entity.id
_entity.type
_entity.pdbx_description
1 polymer ?
#
loop_
_entity_poly.entity_id
_entity_poly.type
_entity_poly.pdbx_seq_one_letter_code
_entity_poly.pdbx_strand_id
1 'polypeptide(L)'
;PFTQDLESKRPEDLQSPLWVEGQIRKERGEFACAVAGAAVPHMDKMKEGARAVMRRTHGHGGEDAYFSVRGPDNVIGMGIADGVYLWRWQGIDAGEYSRALMSSAADALSSGIMNRPTAMLEHAHKTVTKAGVKGSSTACVVVIETVHGLLYCANVGDSGFMLIRGAPGERYCAHRSPPQEHDFGCPF
;
A
#
# COMPACT_ATOMS: atom_id res chain seq x y z
N PRO A 1 -9.93 6.46 9.13
CA PRO A 1 -9.27 5.33 8.45
C PRO A 1 -10.29 4.25 8.05
N PHE A 2 -10.66 4.19 6.76
CA PHE A 2 -11.37 3.02 6.23
C PHE A 2 -10.33 1.92 5.97
N THR A 3 -10.07 1.13 7.02
CA THR A 3 -9.25 -0.07 6.94
C THR A 3 -10.15 -1.23 6.55
N GLN A 4 -10.08 -1.68 5.29
CA GLN A 4 -10.54 -3.02 4.93
C GLN A 4 -9.39 -4.01 5.14
N ASP A 5 -8.88 -4.06 6.37
CA ASP A 5 -8.50 -5.37 6.86
C ASP A 5 -9.83 -6.10 6.91
N LEU A 6 -10.03 -7.11 6.07
CA LEU A 6 -11.16 -8.02 6.23
C LEU A 6 -11.13 -8.46 7.70
N GLU A 7 -12.01 -7.83 8.50
CA GLU A 7 -11.84 -7.59 9.93
C GLU A 7 -11.44 -8.88 10.63
N SER A 8 -10.35 -8.85 11.41
CA SER A 8 -10.05 -9.74 12.55
C SER A 8 -10.84 -11.05 12.69
N LYS A 9 -10.96 -11.82 11.60
CA LYS A 9 -11.64 -13.10 11.60
C LYS A 9 -10.67 -14.09 12.22
N ARG A 10 -11.07 -14.77 13.30
CA ARG A 10 -10.32 -15.95 13.77
C ARG A 10 -10.22 -16.91 12.58
N PRO A 11 -9.23 -17.82 12.53
CA PRO A 11 -9.15 -18.84 11.48
C PRO A 11 -10.49 -19.59 11.26
N GLU A 12 -11.29 -19.67 12.32
CA GLU A 12 -12.66 -20.20 12.37
C GLU A 12 -13.68 -19.34 11.61
N ASP A 13 -13.57 -18.01 11.71
CA ASP A 13 -14.52 -17.06 11.10
C ASP A 13 -14.24 -16.89 9.59
N LEU A 14 -13.05 -17.28 9.10
CA LEU A 14 -12.72 -17.42 7.66
C LEU A 14 -13.57 -18.51 6.97
N GLN A 15 -14.31 -19.33 7.72
CA GLN A 15 -15.27 -20.29 7.17
C GLN A 15 -16.56 -19.64 6.64
N SER A 16 -16.78 -18.35 6.91
CA SER A 16 -17.88 -17.57 6.31
C SER A 16 -17.30 -16.60 5.27
N PRO A 17 -17.36 -16.96 3.98
CA PRO A 17 -16.79 -16.14 2.94
C PRO A 17 -17.63 -14.87 2.71
N LEU A 18 -17.01 -13.80 2.20
CA LEU A 18 -17.69 -12.58 1.67
C LEU A 18 -18.65 -12.87 0.51
N TRP A 19 -18.66 -14.14 0.06
CA TRP A 19 -19.47 -14.71 -0.98
C TRP A 19 -19.99 -16.05 -0.46
N VAL A 20 -21.25 -16.38 -0.73
CA VAL A 20 -21.84 -17.65 -0.29
C VAL A 20 -21.12 -18.83 -0.99
N GLU A 21 -20.96 -19.94 -0.27
CA GLU A 21 -20.34 -21.18 -0.76
C GLU A 21 -21.00 -21.61 -2.09
N GLY A 22 -20.23 -21.51 -3.18
CA GLY A 22 -20.70 -21.67 -4.56
C GLY A 22 -20.02 -20.74 -5.57
N GLN A 23 -19.44 -19.60 -5.14
CA GLN A 23 -18.78 -18.62 -6.03
C GLN A 23 -17.27 -18.45 -5.83
N ILE A 24 -16.67 -19.07 -4.82
CA ILE A 24 -15.21 -19.12 -4.69
C ILE A 24 -14.72 -20.27 -5.55
N ARG A 25 -14.04 -19.94 -6.66
CA ARG A 25 -13.19 -20.93 -7.34
C ARG A 25 -12.17 -21.44 -6.31
N LYS A 26 -12.39 -22.65 -5.79
CA LYS A 26 -11.40 -23.46 -5.06
C LYS A 26 -10.33 -23.99 -6.04
N GLU A 27 -9.94 -23.20 -7.03
CA GLU A 27 -8.79 -23.52 -7.85
C GLU A 27 -7.58 -23.20 -6.98
N ARG A 28 -7.06 -24.23 -6.28
CA ARG A 28 -5.68 -24.22 -5.77
C ARG A 28 -4.77 -24.11 -6.98
N GLY A 29 -4.56 -22.89 -7.46
CA GLY A 29 -3.59 -22.56 -8.48
C GLY A 29 -2.33 -22.06 -7.80
N GLU A 30 -1.17 -22.47 -8.28
CA GLU A 30 0.05 -21.71 -8.01
C GLU A 30 -0.07 -20.37 -8.74
N PHE A 31 -0.43 -19.31 -8.00
CA PHE A 31 -0.53 -17.98 -8.58
C PHE A 31 0.88 -17.44 -8.87
N ALA A 32 1.23 -17.35 -10.15
CA ALA A 32 2.39 -16.59 -10.56
C ALA A 32 2.09 -15.09 -10.38
N CYS A 33 2.83 -14.42 -9.51
CA CYS A 33 2.71 -12.99 -9.29
C CYS A 33 3.93 -12.25 -9.82
N ALA A 34 3.68 -11.25 -10.67
CA ALA A 34 4.65 -10.25 -11.10
C ALA A 34 4.27 -8.89 -10.51
N VAL A 35 5.25 -8.16 -10.00
CA VAL A 35 5.06 -6.84 -9.41
C VAL A 35 6.02 -5.85 -10.05
N ALA A 36 5.52 -4.65 -10.30
CA ALA A 36 6.29 -3.51 -10.75
C ALA A 36 5.77 -2.24 -10.05
N GLY A 37 6.65 -1.26 -9.89
CA GLY A 37 6.30 0.04 -9.34
C GLY A 37 6.99 1.15 -10.13
N ALA A 38 6.34 2.30 -10.16
CA ALA A 38 6.84 3.52 -10.76
C ALA A 38 6.28 4.71 -9.97
N ALA A 39 7.07 5.78 -9.87
CA ALA A 39 6.65 7.07 -9.38
C ALA A 39 7.01 8.11 -10.46
N VAL A 40 6.06 8.98 -10.79
CA VAL A 40 6.22 9.98 -11.84
C VAL A 40 5.93 11.33 -11.19
N PRO A 41 6.94 12.01 -10.64
CA PRO A 41 6.71 13.28 -9.97
C PRO A 41 6.28 14.36 -10.96
N HIS A 42 5.43 15.26 -10.51
CA HIS A 42 5.09 16.47 -11.26
C HIS A 42 6.35 17.30 -11.52
N MET A 43 6.45 17.94 -12.69
CA MET A 43 7.61 18.76 -13.08
C MET A 43 7.93 19.85 -12.04
N ASP A 44 6.89 20.50 -11.51
CA ASP A 44 7.03 21.55 -10.48
C ASP A 44 7.50 21.03 -9.11
N LYS A 45 7.40 19.72 -8.87
CA LYS A 45 7.88 19.05 -7.64
C LYS A 45 9.35 18.59 -7.76
N MET A 46 9.92 18.62 -8.97
CA MET A 46 11.32 18.26 -9.20
C MET A 46 12.18 19.51 -8.99
N LYS A 47 12.88 19.63 -7.85
CA LYS A 47 13.96 20.61 -7.70
C LYS A 47 14.96 20.43 -8.85
N GLU A 48 15.65 21.50 -9.27
CA GLU A 48 16.75 21.40 -10.24
C GLU A 48 17.74 20.30 -9.81
N GLY A 49 17.76 19.20 -10.56
CA GLY A 49 18.65 18.05 -10.32
C GLY A 49 18.06 16.89 -9.50
N ALA A 50 16.92 17.06 -8.82
CA ALA A 50 16.24 15.94 -8.15
C ALA A 50 15.60 15.02 -9.20
N ARG A 51 16.05 13.76 -9.25
CA ARG A 51 15.49 12.74 -10.14
C ARG A 51 14.75 11.71 -9.31
N ALA A 52 13.60 11.28 -9.83
CA ALA A 52 12.88 10.16 -9.26
C ALA A 52 13.77 8.89 -9.29
N VAL A 53 13.77 8.12 -8.21
CA VAL A 53 14.52 6.87 -8.11
C VAL A 53 13.56 5.72 -8.33
N MET A 54 13.64 5.08 -9.49
CA MET A 54 12.84 3.89 -9.81
C MET A 54 13.67 2.64 -9.63
N ARG A 55 13.26 1.78 -8.69
CA ARG A 55 13.79 0.42 -8.59
C ARG A 55 12.63 -0.56 -8.58
N ARG A 56 12.95 -1.84 -8.79
CA ARG A 56 11.95 -2.92 -8.82
C ARG A 56 11.17 -3.03 -7.51
N THR A 57 11.82 -2.83 -6.38
CA THR A 57 11.23 -3.08 -5.05
C THR A 57 10.94 -1.83 -4.27
N HIS A 58 11.68 -0.75 -4.46
CA HIS A 58 11.47 0.50 -3.73
C HIS A 58 11.79 1.67 -4.66
N GLY A 59 10.98 2.70 -4.61
CA GLY A 59 11.25 3.91 -5.36
C GLY A 59 10.52 5.11 -4.79
N HIS A 60 10.88 6.27 -5.29
CA HIS A 60 10.30 7.54 -4.87
C HIS A 60 10.43 8.58 -5.99
N GLY A 61 9.59 9.59 -5.94
CA GLY A 61 9.64 10.75 -6.82
C GLY A 61 8.99 11.94 -6.14
N GLY A 62 9.75 13.02 -5.92
CA GLY A 62 9.29 14.13 -5.10
C GLY A 62 8.98 13.66 -3.68
N GLU A 63 7.78 13.96 -3.19
CA GLU A 63 7.27 13.54 -1.89
C GLU A 63 6.64 12.14 -1.89
N ASP A 64 6.52 11.48 -3.05
CA ASP A 64 5.88 10.18 -3.20
C ASP A 64 6.89 9.05 -3.00
N ALA A 65 6.46 7.95 -2.37
CA ALA A 65 7.27 6.75 -2.18
C ALA A 65 6.42 5.48 -2.40
N TYR A 66 7.08 4.41 -2.86
CA TYR A 66 6.45 3.10 -2.98
C TYR A 66 7.39 1.96 -2.59
N PHE A 67 6.79 0.83 -2.22
CA PHE A 67 7.49 -0.44 -2.06
C PHE A 67 6.73 -1.60 -2.71
N SER A 68 7.47 -2.65 -3.02
CA SER A 68 6.97 -4.00 -3.23
C SER A 68 7.96 -5.02 -2.67
N VAL A 69 7.47 -5.97 -1.87
CA VAL A 69 8.31 -6.96 -1.22
C VAL A 69 7.59 -8.30 -1.12
N ARG A 70 8.37 -9.39 -1.15
CA ARG A 70 7.87 -10.73 -0.83
C ARG A 70 8.15 -10.99 0.65
N GLY A 71 7.10 -11.34 1.39
CA GLY A 71 7.23 -11.82 2.76
C GLY A 71 7.33 -13.36 2.80
N PRO A 72 7.42 -13.94 4.00
CA PRO A 72 7.29 -15.39 4.18
C PRO A 72 5.88 -15.89 3.80
N ASP A 73 5.70 -17.21 3.76
CA ASP A 73 4.37 -17.85 3.58
C ASP A 73 3.60 -17.42 2.32
N ASN A 74 4.32 -17.19 1.22
CA ASN A 74 3.74 -16.84 -0.08
C ASN A 74 2.92 -15.54 -0.07
N VAL A 75 3.36 -14.55 0.71
CA VAL A 75 2.75 -13.21 0.72
C VAL A 75 3.55 -12.21 -0.09
N ILE A 76 2.84 -11.28 -0.73
CA ILE A 76 3.40 -10.21 -1.55
C ILE A 76 2.78 -8.90 -1.10
N GLY A 77 3.60 -7.98 -0.62
CA GLY A 77 3.17 -6.65 -0.20
C GLY A 77 3.52 -5.60 -1.22
N MET A 78 2.64 -4.61 -1.35
CA MET A 78 2.82 -3.40 -2.13
C MET A 78 2.33 -2.23 -1.28
N GLY A 79 3.00 -1.09 -1.39
CA GLY A 79 2.52 0.11 -0.71
C GLY A 79 2.93 1.37 -1.44
N ILE A 80 2.11 2.40 -1.30
CA ILE A 80 2.36 3.75 -1.76
C ILE A 80 2.11 4.73 -0.62
N ALA A 81 2.83 5.85 -0.64
CA ALA A 81 2.60 7.00 0.22
C ALA A 81 2.85 8.30 -0.57
N ASP A 82 1.94 9.27 -0.46
CA ASP A 82 2.10 10.62 -0.99
C ASP A 82 2.33 11.57 0.18
N GLY A 83 3.55 12.12 0.28
CA GLY A 83 3.91 13.08 1.32
C GLY A 83 3.22 14.43 1.14
N VAL A 84 2.64 14.96 2.23
CA VAL A 84 1.90 16.23 2.19
C VAL A 84 2.82 17.39 1.81
N TYR A 85 2.65 17.90 0.59
CA TYR A 85 3.48 18.94 -0.01
C TYR A 85 3.62 20.23 0.83
N LEU A 86 2.61 20.58 1.62
CA LEU A 86 2.57 21.82 2.42
C LEU A 86 3.69 21.93 3.47
N TRP A 87 4.28 20.80 3.90
CA TRP A 87 5.43 20.78 4.82
C TRP A 87 6.63 21.59 4.33
N ARG A 88 6.75 21.80 3.01
CA ARG A 88 7.80 22.63 2.41
C ARG A 88 7.80 24.07 2.95
N TRP A 89 6.64 24.62 3.34
CA TRP A 89 6.55 25.97 3.88
C TRP A 89 7.17 26.10 5.28
N GLN A 90 7.36 24.97 5.97
CA GLN A 90 8.10 24.86 7.22
C GLN A 90 9.53 24.37 6.99
N GLY A 91 9.98 24.24 5.74
CA GLY A 91 11.29 23.70 5.38
C GLY A 91 11.44 22.19 5.62
N ILE A 92 10.33 21.46 5.76
CA ILE A 92 10.32 20.01 6.04
C ILE A 92 10.10 19.24 4.74
N ASP A 93 10.92 18.22 4.49
CA ASP A 93 10.76 17.29 3.35
C ASP A 93 9.77 16.17 3.70
N ALA A 94 8.52 16.30 3.24
CA ALA A 94 7.50 15.26 3.43
C ALA A 94 7.84 13.95 2.71
N GLY A 95 8.72 14.00 1.70
CA GLY A 95 9.25 12.80 1.07
C GLY A 95 10.10 11.96 2.02
N GLU A 96 10.78 12.57 2.99
CA GLU A 96 11.54 11.81 3.99
C GLU A 96 10.60 10.96 4.84
N TYR A 97 9.46 11.53 5.22
CA TYR A 97 8.41 10.83 5.95
C TYR A 97 7.80 9.69 5.13
N SER A 98 7.38 9.93 3.88
CA SER A 98 6.76 8.90 3.03
C SER A 98 7.71 7.74 2.73
N ARG A 99 8.99 8.04 2.45
CA ARG A 99 10.04 7.02 2.27
C ARG A 99 10.26 6.19 3.53
N ALA A 100 10.37 6.82 4.70
CA ALA A 100 10.57 6.12 5.96
C ALA A 100 9.36 5.24 6.33
N LEU A 101 8.15 5.73 6.08
CA LEU A 101 6.91 4.97 6.31
C LEU A 101 6.86 3.71 5.42
N MET A 102 7.13 3.85 4.13
CA MET A 102 7.11 2.73 3.18
C MET A 102 8.22 1.72 3.46
N SER A 103 9.43 2.17 3.78
CA SER A 103 10.53 1.27 4.18
C SER A 103 10.20 0.49 5.45
N SER A 104 9.68 1.14 6.49
CA SER A 104 9.33 0.45 7.74
C SER A 104 8.18 -0.56 7.55
N ALA A 105 7.20 -0.26 6.70
CA ALA A 105 6.14 -1.20 6.36
C ALA A 105 6.68 -2.41 5.58
N ALA A 106 7.57 -2.19 4.60
CA ALA A 106 8.21 -3.26 3.84
C ALA A 106 9.06 -4.18 4.73
N ASP A 107 9.80 -3.60 5.68
CA ASP A 107 10.61 -4.34 6.65
C ASP A 107 9.75 -5.20 7.57
N ALA A 108 8.62 -4.68 8.06
CA ALA A 108 7.68 -5.42 8.89
C ALA A 108 7.10 -6.66 8.18
N LEU A 109 6.85 -6.56 6.86
CA LEU A 109 6.36 -7.69 6.07
C LEU A 109 7.47 -8.69 5.72
N SER A 110 8.62 -8.19 5.26
CA SER A 110 9.72 -9.06 4.82
C SER A 110 10.34 -9.87 5.96
N SER A 111 10.34 -9.32 7.17
CA SER A 111 10.79 -10.02 8.39
C SER A 111 9.77 -11.03 8.92
N GLY A 112 8.54 -11.06 8.38
CA GLY A 112 7.46 -11.92 8.86
C GLY A 112 6.84 -11.47 10.19
N ILE A 113 7.22 -10.30 10.71
CA ILE A 113 6.67 -9.76 11.96
C ILE A 113 5.18 -9.44 11.78
N MET A 114 4.79 -8.91 10.61
CA MET A 114 3.42 -8.52 10.33
C MET A 114 3.03 -8.82 8.89
N ASN A 115 1.83 -9.36 8.67
CA ASN A 115 1.28 -9.59 7.34
C ASN A 115 -0.09 -8.92 7.12
N ARG A 116 -0.54 -8.09 8.07
CA ARG A 116 -1.78 -7.32 7.99
C ARG A 116 -1.48 -5.85 7.72
N PRO A 117 -2.00 -5.26 6.62
CA PRO A 117 -1.72 -3.87 6.23
C PRO A 117 -1.94 -2.83 7.33
N THR A 118 -3.01 -2.92 8.13
CA THR A 118 -3.22 -1.95 9.22
C THR A 118 -2.14 -2.05 10.28
N ALA A 119 -1.80 -3.28 10.71
CA ALA A 119 -0.73 -3.49 11.68
C ALA A 119 0.62 -3.01 11.15
N MET A 120 0.91 -3.27 9.87
CA MET A 120 2.11 -2.77 9.19
C MET A 120 2.18 -1.24 9.20
N LEU A 121 1.08 -0.56 8.87
CA LEU A 121 1.02 0.91 8.87
C LEU A 121 1.13 1.50 10.28
N GLU A 122 0.46 0.91 11.28
CA GLU A 122 0.59 1.34 12.67
C GLU A 122 2.02 1.18 13.19
N HIS A 123 2.67 0.06 12.86
CA HIS A 123 4.07 -0.18 13.21
C HIS A 123 4.98 0.85 12.54
N ALA A 124 4.82 1.05 11.23
CA ALA A 124 5.60 2.02 10.47
C ALA A 124 5.43 3.44 11.04
N HIS A 125 4.19 3.86 11.31
CA HIS A 125 3.90 5.16 11.91
C HIS A 125 4.60 5.34 13.27
N LYS A 126 4.53 4.33 14.16
CA LYS A 126 5.21 4.35 15.46
C LYS A 126 6.73 4.43 15.31
N THR A 127 7.30 3.67 14.39
CA THR A 127 8.74 3.65 14.10
C THR A 127 9.23 5.00 13.58
N VAL A 128 8.54 5.57 12.59
CA VAL A 128 8.86 6.89 11.99
C VAL A 128 8.71 8.01 13.03
N THR A 129 7.63 7.99 13.82
CA THR A 129 7.41 8.96 14.90
C THR A 129 8.51 8.89 15.95
N LYS A 130 8.91 7.69 16.37
CA LYS A 130 9.99 7.48 17.35
C LYS A 130 11.35 7.93 16.83
N ALA A 131 11.59 7.80 15.52
CA ALA A 131 12.79 8.30 14.85
C ALA A 131 12.81 9.84 14.72
N GLY A 132 11.71 10.52 15.03
CA GLY A 132 11.63 11.99 14.98
C GLY A 132 11.52 12.55 13.56
N VAL A 133 11.19 11.72 12.56
CA VAL A 133 10.99 12.15 11.18
C VAL A 133 9.72 13.00 11.12
N LYS A 134 9.87 14.27 10.72
CA LYS A 134 8.75 15.21 10.61
C LYS A 134 8.10 15.09 9.24
N GLY A 135 6.79 15.23 9.21
CA GLY A 135 6.00 15.17 7.99
C GLY A 135 4.68 14.47 8.21
N SER A 136 3.93 14.33 7.14
CA SER A 136 2.75 13.49 7.05
C SER A 136 2.62 13.01 5.61
N SER A 137 1.89 11.93 5.42
CA SER A 137 1.60 11.39 4.10
C SER A 137 0.27 10.65 4.11
N THR A 138 -0.32 10.48 2.94
CA THR A 138 -1.29 9.41 2.73
C THR A 138 -0.57 8.07 2.69
N ALA A 139 -1.30 6.97 2.81
CA ALA A 139 -0.73 5.63 2.68
C ALA A 139 -1.77 4.63 2.20
N CYS A 140 -1.43 3.84 1.18
CA CYS A 140 -2.19 2.67 0.76
C CYS A 140 -1.28 1.46 0.70
N VAL A 141 -1.57 0.44 1.50
CA VAL A 141 -0.81 -0.83 1.55
C VAL A 141 -1.75 -1.98 1.19
N VAL A 142 -1.28 -2.86 0.32
CA VAL A 142 -1.97 -4.07 -0.12
C VAL A 142 -1.06 -5.27 0.11
N VAL A 143 -1.60 -6.34 0.69
CA VAL A 143 -0.91 -7.64 0.85
C VAL A 143 -1.73 -8.72 0.17
N ILE A 144 -1.10 -9.49 -0.71
CA ILE A 144 -1.69 -10.62 -1.41
C ILE A 144 -1.09 -11.91 -0.86
N GLU A 145 -1.95 -12.80 -0.36
CA GLU A 145 -1.62 -14.15 0.04
C GLU A 145 -1.91 -15.09 -1.14
N THR A 146 -0.85 -15.67 -1.73
CA THR A 146 -0.95 -16.32 -3.03
C THR A 146 -1.35 -17.79 -2.98
N VAL A 147 -1.54 -18.42 -1.82
CA VAL A 147 -2.05 -19.80 -1.73
C VAL A 147 -3.57 -19.82 -1.92
N HIS A 148 -4.29 -18.88 -1.31
CA HIS A 148 -5.76 -18.80 -1.42
C HIS A 148 -6.23 -17.62 -2.28
N GLY A 149 -5.31 -16.79 -2.79
CA GLY A 149 -5.64 -15.62 -3.60
C GLY A 149 -6.37 -14.53 -2.80
N LEU A 150 -6.02 -14.40 -1.52
CA LEU A 150 -6.62 -13.41 -0.62
C LEU A 150 -5.87 -12.09 -0.70
N LEU A 151 -6.62 -10.99 -0.70
CA LEU A 151 -6.08 -9.64 -0.70
C LEU A 151 -6.53 -8.91 0.56
N TYR A 152 -5.57 -8.32 1.27
CA TYR A 152 -5.77 -7.46 2.42
C TYR A 152 -5.32 -6.05 2.06
N CYS A 153 -5.98 -5.02 2.59
CA CYS A 153 -5.60 -3.64 2.32
C CYS A 153 -5.83 -2.70 3.50
N ALA A 154 -4.99 -1.68 3.62
CA ALA A 154 -5.23 -0.55 4.49
C ALA A 154 -4.95 0.73 3.71
N ASN A 155 -5.89 1.67 3.78
CA ASN A 155 -5.77 2.97 3.14
C ASN A 155 -6.02 4.08 4.16
N VAL A 156 -5.19 5.12 4.10
CA VAL A 156 -5.26 6.34 4.91
C VAL A 156 -5.08 7.51 3.95
N GLY A 157 -6.12 8.34 3.83
CA GLY A 157 -6.16 9.44 2.87
C GLY A 157 -6.74 9.07 1.51
N ASP A 158 -6.40 9.86 0.50
CA ASP A 158 -6.95 9.81 -0.86
C ASP A 158 -6.17 8.90 -1.83
N SER A 159 -5.13 8.23 -1.33
CA SER A 159 -4.52 7.08 -2.02
C SER A 159 -5.54 5.97 -2.27
N GLY A 160 -5.20 4.99 -3.13
CA GLY A 160 -6.11 3.89 -3.40
C GLY A 160 -5.58 2.82 -4.34
N PHE A 161 -6.40 1.80 -4.56
CA PHE A 161 -6.11 0.68 -5.46
C PHE A 161 -7.35 0.25 -6.24
N MET A 162 -7.11 -0.48 -7.33
CA MET A 162 -8.14 -1.10 -8.15
C MET A 162 -7.80 -2.56 -8.43
N LEU A 163 -8.83 -3.42 -8.49
CA LEU A 163 -8.70 -4.80 -8.91
C LEU A 163 -9.27 -4.93 -10.32
N ILE A 164 -8.39 -5.17 -11.29
CA ILE A 164 -8.75 -5.43 -12.68
C ILE A 164 -8.67 -6.94 -12.95
N ARG A 165 -9.72 -7.51 -13.55
CA ARG A 165 -9.81 -8.94 -13.90
C ARG A 165 -10.19 -9.09 -15.37
N GLY A 166 -10.00 -10.29 -15.93
CA GLY A 166 -10.35 -10.62 -17.32
C GLY A 166 -9.13 -10.85 -18.22
N ALA A 167 -9.36 -11.52 -19.35
CA ALA A 167 -8.34 -11.77 -20.37
C ALA A 167 -7.91 -10.46 -21.07
N PRO A 168 -6.75 -10.43 -21.76
CA PRO A 168 -6.42 -9.32 -22.66
C PRO A 168 -7.58 -9.05 -23.63
N GLY A 169 -8.08 -7.81 -23.67
CA GLY A 169 -9.25 -7.42 -24.48
C GLY A 169 -10.60 -7.44 -23.75
N GLU A 170 -10.70 -8.11 -22.59
CA GLU A 170 -11.95 -8.27 -21.83
C GLU A 170 -11.82 -7.82 -20.37
N ARG A 171 -10.91 -6.88 -20.11
CA ARG A 171 -10.61 -6.41 -18.74
C ARG A 171 -11.77 -5.61 -18.17
N TYR A 172 -12.12 -5.88 -16.92
CA TYR A 172 -13.11 -5.12 -16.17
C TYR A 172 -12.62 -4.79 -14.76
N CYS A 173 -13.13 -3.70 -14.19
CA CYS A 173 -12.84 -3.28 -12.82
C CYS A 173 -13.74 -4.07 -11.85
N ALA A 174 -13.17 -5.05 -11.17
CA ALA A 174 -13.87 -5.84 -10.15
C ALA A 174 -14.02 -5.09 -8.82
N HIS A 175 -13.09 -4.19 -8.50
CA HIS A 175 -13.14 -3.38 -7.28
C HIS A 175 -12.32 -2.10 -7.43
N ARG A 176 -12.74 -1.04 -6.74
CA ARG A 176 -12.00 0.21 -6.57
C ARG A 176 -12.13 0.62 -5.10
N SER A 177 -11.01 0.93 -4.46
CA SER A 177 -11.04 1.44 -3.09
C SER A 177 -11.82 2.75 -3.01
N PRO A 178 -12.66 2.96 -1.99
CA PRO A 178 -13.32 4.24 -1.81
C PRO A 178 -12.30 5.33 -1.47
N PRO A 179 -12.43 6.56 -2.00
CA PRO A 179 -11.59 7.69 -1.59
C PRO A 179 -11.85 8.01 -0.11
N GLN A 180 -10.81 8.36 0.65
CA GLN A 180 -10.94 8.86 2.04
C GLN A 180 -10.43 10.30 2.12
N GLU A 181 -11.35 11.24 1.92
CA GLU A 181 -11.11 12.67 2.02
C GLU A 181 -12.06 13.27 3.06
N HIS A 182 -11.60 14.26 3.82
CA HIS A 182 -12.49 15.14 4.60
C HIS A 182 -13.18 16.16 3.68
N ASP A 183 -12.45 16.66 2.67
CA ASP A 183 -12.86 17.57 1.59
C ASP A 183 -11.89 17.41 0.41
N PHE A 184 -12.21 17.94 -0.78
CA PHE A 184 -11.34 17.89 -1.97
C PHE A 184 -9.95 18.47 -1.67
N GLY A 185 -8.91 17.63 -1.76
CA GLY A 185 -7.53 18.02 -1.44
C GLY A 185 -7.16 17.98 0.05
N CYS A 186 -8.05 17.44 0.89
CA CYS A 186 -7.85 17.25 2.33
C CYS A 186 -8.00 15.76 2.70
N PRO A 187 -6.98 14.93 2.43
CA PRO A 187 -6.96 13.54 2.87
C PRO A 187 -6.98 13.41 4.40
N PHE A 188 -7.41 12.23 4.88
CA PHE A 188 -7.60 11.89 6.29
C PHE A 188 -6.39 12.07 7.21
#